data_AF-R6K0P0-F1
#
_entry.id   AF-R6K0P0-F1
#
_cell.length_a   1.000
_cell.length_b   1.000
_cell.length_c   1.000
_cell.angle_alpha   90.00
_cell.angle_beta   90.00
_cell.angle_gamma   90.00
#
_symmetry.space_group_name_H-M   'P 1'
#
loop_
_entity.id
_entity.type
_entity.pdbx_description
1 polymer ?
#
loop_
_entity_poly.entity_id
_entity_poly.type
_entity_poly.pdbx_seq_one_letter_code
_entity_poly.pdbx_strand_id
1 'polypeptide(L)'
;MQNIFSNKKHCFANMFNIITNSSAVNTSICFILTAFLFLGIAIYCNTRISGLCLNNESTNTITDNYNISFNNTNSSINLPARLTGKTKSVTLTRFIHADELAGNYISFYAYNSAVNIYIDNKQVYTENDIIDFAGFARPSHWYFVKVPQHDFTLTIDMNSQIDITNLLHISTGTKSALIFDILCRHAIQLIIGFLACICGIMLLITAFIIKTDLSKRLYWLGLTSILAGIWTICNSTVIQLFFSHGTFTSYMGYCCYFLFPIAVTGFLLTFDHIKDEAYMYIAYWCEILSIIVIFTMQLMGLIIVSNVLWIVHIEILSITLAVIITYIKNWKTNTIREFYIFISIMIISFFLILDIIRCYSNNSAFERIRFSVYGVTLLLVFSSFSIFHVIKDSFIQNTRNKIYKELAFTDAMTHINNRSAFELAMEKERLSVESHRYILIADLNNLKHINDTYGHRFGDEAIKNTARLMHENFMEIGQCYRIGGDEFCVIINNTSLDIINKCLKTFHQAVNNIAATTDYPYSVATGYGAIDESGIDNCFKAVDSIMYKNKIKSKKSRDNQALSDG
;
A
#
# COMPACT_ATOMS: atom_id res chain seq x y z
N MET A 1 34.62 34.26 -11.48
CA MET A 1 34.62 33.58 -10.16
C MET A 1 33.22 33.23 -9.62
N GLN A 2 32.11 33.72 -10.20
CA GLN A 2 30.75 33.37 -9.73
C GLN A 2 30.25 31.97 -10.14
N ASN A 3 30.78 31.35 -11.21
CA ASN A 3 30.34 30.01 -11.67
C ASN A 3 30.94 28.82 -10.91
N ILE A 4 31.99 29.02 -10.09
CA ILE A 4 32.52 27.97 -9.22
C ILE A 4 31.67 27.86 -7.93
N PHE A 5 30.94 28.92 -7.56
CA PHE A 5 30.03 28.92 -6.42
C PHE A 5 28.65 28.31 -6.72
N SER A 6 28.18 28.27 -7.98
CA SER A 6 26.90 27.61 -8.32
C SER A 6 27.02 26.08 -8.34
N ASN A 7 28.13 25.54 -8.86
CA ASN A 7 28.38 24.08 -8.85
C ASN A 7 28.70 23.53 -7.45
N LYS A 8 29.34 24.32 -6.58
CA LYS A 8 29.44 23.97 -5.16
C LYS A 8 28.09 24.06 -4.43
N LYS A 9 27.22 25.02 -4.79
CA LYS A 9 25.84 25.08 -4.26
C LYS A 9 25.01 23.86 -4.66
N HIS A 10 25.17 23.31 -5.86
CA HIS A 10 24.43 22.11 -6.27
C HIS A 10 24.92 20.83 -5.59
N CYS A 11 26.24 20.70 -5.38
CA CYS A 11 26.81 19.56 -4.66
C CYS A 11 26.54 19.65 -3.14
N PHE A 12 26.60 20.86 -2.55
CA PHE A 12 26.16 21.10 -1.18
C PHE A 12 24.64 20.93 -1.04
N ALA A 13 23.81 21.33 -2.00
CA ALA A 13 22.36 21.11 -1.95
C ALA A 13 21.98 19.63 -2.03
N ASN A 14 22.73 18.81 -2.78
CA ASN A 14 22.53 17.36 -2.80
C ASN A 14 23.02 16.68 -1.51
N MET A 15 24.16 17.11 -0.95
CA MET A 15 24.64 16.61 0.35
C MET A 15 23.76 17.09 1.51
N PHE A 16 23.26 18.33 1.46
CA PHE A 16 22.27 18.86 2.39
C PHE A 16 20.93 18.14 2.21
N ASN A 17 20.49 17.77 1.00
CA ASN A 17 19.30 16.93 0.78
C ASN A 17 19.44 15.49 1.30
N ILE A 18 20.65 14.93 1.31
CA ILE A 18 20.92 13.60 1.90
C ILE A 18 20.95 13.69 3.43
N ILE A 19 21.54 14.76 3.98
CA ILE A 19 21.57 15.03 5.43
C ILE A 19 20.19 15.49 5.95
N THR A 20 19.43 16.26 5.17
CA THR A 20 18.06 16.67 5.51
C THR A 20 17.06 15.57 5.26
N ASN A 21 17.33 14.56 4.43
CA ASN A 21 16.50 13.34 4.38
C ASN A 21 16.80 12.38 5.52
N SER A 22 18.07 12.29 5.97
CA SER A 22 18.40 11.68 7.27
C SER A 22 17.69 12.42 8.41
N SER A 23 17.68 13.76 8.38
CA SER A 23 16.94 14.57 9.34
C SER A 23 15.43 14.45 9.15
N ALA A 24 14.91 14.27 7.94
CA ALA A 24 13.48 14.12 7.62
C ALA A 24 12.95 12.77 8.10
N VAL A 25 13.74 11.71 7.90
CA VAL A 25 13.48 10.36 8.44
C VAL A 25 13.59 10.40 9.96
N ASN A 26 14.60 11.07 10.54
CA ASN A 26 14.70 11.26 11.98
C ASN A 26 13.58 12.14 12.54
N THR A 27 13.11 13.18 11.84
CA THR A 27 11.94 13.97 12.24
C THR A 27 10.65 13.20 12.05
N SER A 28 10.56 12.31 11.07
CA SER A 28 9.40 11.42 10.89
C SER A 28 9.35 10.38 12.01
N ILE A 29 10.50 9.80 12.39
CA ILE A 29 10.65 8.90 13.53
C ILE A 29 10.33 9.67 14.83
N CYS A 30 10.88 10.88 15.02
CA CYS A 30 10.56 11.72 16.16
C CYS A 30 9.08 12.11 16.19
N PHE A 31 8.45 12.38 15.04
CA PHE A 31 7.02 12.70 14.92
C PHE A 31 6.16 11.49 15.27
N ILE A 32 6.53 10.29 14.81
CA ILE A 32 5.88 9.04 15.18
C ILE A 32 6.05 8.78 16.68
N LEU A 33 7.26 8.95 17.24
CA LEU A 33 7.52 8.79 18.67
C LEU A 33 6.78 9.84 19.51
N THR A 34 6.68 11.09 19.06
CA THR A 34 5.86 12.11 19.73
C THR A 34 4.38 11.82 19.58
N ALA A 35 3.90 11.32 18.45
CA ALA A 35 2.52 10.90 18.28
C ALA A 35 2.18 9.71 19.21
N PHE A 36 3.08 8.73 19.34
CA PHE A 36 2.94 7.64 20.32
C PHE A 36 3.02 8.13 21.77
N LEU A 37 3.86 9.14 22.07
CA LEU A 37 3.91 9.78 23.38
C LEU A 37 2.61 10.54 23.69
N PHE A 38 2.08 11.32 22.74
CA PHE A 38 0.81 12.02 22.86
C PHE A 38 -0.36 11.04 22.98
N LEU A 39 -0.35 9.94 22.23
CA LEU A 39 -1.33 8.87 22.36
C LEU A 39 -1.22 8.18 23.72
N GLY A 40 0.00 7.92 24.19
CA GLY A 40 0.27 7.38 25.53
C GLY A 40 -0.21 8.32 26.64
N ILE A 41 0.02 9.63 26.51
CA ILE A 41 -0.47 10.67 27.42
C ILE A 41 -2.00 10.75 27.34
N ALA A 42 -2.59 10.72 26.14
CA ALA A 42 -4.04 10.73 25.98
C ALA A 42 -4.68 9.50 26.62
N ILE A 43 -4.10 8.31 26.46
CA ILE A 43 -4.53 7.08 27.13
C ILE A 43 -4.35 7.20 28.65
N TYR A 44 -3.21 7.72 29.12
CA TYR A 44 -2.92 7.93 30.55
C TYR A 44 -3.86 8.98 31.20
N CYS A 45 -4.24 10.03 30.47
CA CYS A 45 -5.20 11.02 30.93
C CYS A 45 -6.63 10.48 30.92
N ASN A 46 -6.98 9.68 29.90
CA ASN A 46 -8.28 9.02 29.80
C ASN A 46 -8.51 8.00 30.93
N THR A 47 -7.46 7.36 31.44
CA THR A 47 -7.57 6.45 32.61
C THR A 47 -7.72 7.17 33.95
N ARG A 48 -7.57 8.51 34.00
CA ARG A 48 -7.66 9.31 35.24
C ARG A 48 -8.91 10.19 35.35
N ILE A 49 -9.62 10.45 34.26
CA ILE A 49 -10.89 11.21 34.28
C ILE A 49 -12.03 10.18 34.33
N SER A 50 -12.58 9.94 35.52
CA SER A 50 -13.82 9.19 35.69
C SER A 50 -15.03 10.12 35.50
N GLY A 51 -16.04 9.70 34.74
CA GLY A 51 -17.33 10.41 34.66
C GLY A 51 -17.53 11.36 33.48
N LEU A 52 -16.63 11.39 32.49
CA LEU A 52 -16.77 12.22 31.28
C LEU A 52 -16.65 11.37 30.00
N CYS A 53 -17.27 10.20 30.01
CA CYS A 53 -17.35 9.29 28.86
C CYS A 53 -18.80 9.16 28.35
N LEU A 54 -18.93 8.75 27.08
CA LEU A 54 -20.21 8.62 26.35
C LEU A 54 -21.24 7.73 27.07
N ASN A 55 -20.79 6.91 28.03
CA ASN A 55 -21.65 6.20 28.96
C ASN A 55 -20.99 6.12 30.35
N ASN A 56 -21.67 6.66 31.37
CA ASN A 56 -21.28 6.62 32.78
C ASN A 56 -22.08 5.58 33.59
N GLU A 57 -22.97 4.83 32.94
CA GLU A 57 -23.79 3.82 33.60
C GLU A 57 -22.93 2.62 34.00
N SER A 58 -23.03 2.18 35.25
CA SER A 58 -22.31 1.02 35.76
C SER A 58 -22.84 -0.27 35.17
N THR A 59 -21.95 -1.18 34.80
CA THR A 59 -22.28 -2.59 34.57
C THR A 59 -21.78 -3.41 35.76
N ASN A 60 -22.50 -4.48 36.10
CA ASN A 60 -22.05 -5.45 37.10
C ASN A 60 -21.89 -6.82 36.45
N THR A 61 -20.95 -7.63 36.90
CA THR A 61 -20.75 -9.01 36.41
C THR A 61 -21.09 -9.96 37.53
N ILE A 62 -21.96 -10.92 37.25
CA ILE A 62 -22.43 -11.84 38.28
C ILE A 62 -21.84 -13.24 38.02
N THR A 63 -20.86 -13.63 38.84
CA THR A 63 -20.03 -14.82 38.60
C THR A 63 -20.39 -16.02 39.46
N ASP A 64 -20.86 -15.83 40.69
CA ASP A 64 -20.85 -16.91 41.68
C ASP A 64 -22.18 -17.69 41.79
N ASN A 65 -22.21 -18.83 42.50
CA ASN A 65 -23.45 -19.50 42.93
C ASN A 65 -24.45 -19.90 41.83
N TYR A 66 -24.00 -20.25 40.63
CA TYR A 66 -24.88 -20.84 39.61
C TYR A 66 -25.01 -22.35 39.84
N ASN A 67 -26.25 -22.84 39.86
CA ASN A 67 -26.51 -24.26 39.80
C ASN A 67 -26.54 -24.68 38.33
N ILE A 68 -25.63 -25.58 37.95
CA ILE A 68 -25.59 -26.16 36.61
C ILE A 68 -26.15 -27.57 36.64
N SER A 69 -27.01 -27.88 35.68
CA SER A 69 -27.57 -29.21 35.45
C SER A 69 -27.24 -29.68 34.03
N PHE A 70 -26.56 -30.82 33.91
CA PHE A 70 -26.31 -31.50 32.64
C PHE A 70 -26.14 -33.01 32.89
N ASN A 71 -26.55 -33.88 31.96
CA ASN A 71 -26.44 -35.34 32.11
C ASN A 71 -26.98 -35.89 33.45
N ASN A 72 -28.07 -35.32 33.99
CA ASN A 72 -28.67 -35.63 35.29
C ASN A 72 -27.76 -35.39 36.52
N THR A 73 -26.66 -34.64 36.37
CA THR A 73 -25.85 -34.20 37.50
C THR A 73 -26.10 -32.72 37.76
N ASN A 74 -26.24 -32.37 39.04
CA ASN A 74 -26.39 -31.00 39.50
C ASN A 74 -25.13 -30.62 40.30
N SER A 75 -24.50 -29.50 39.95
CA SER A 75 -23.36 -28.96 40.70
C SER A 75 -23.45 -27.44 40.78
N SER A 76 -22.74 -26.85 41.75
CA SER A 76 -22.54 -25.41 41.82
C SER A 76 -21.29 -25.04 41.03
N ILE A 77 -21.36 -23.99 40.21
CA ILE A 77 -20.25 -23.51 39.39
C ILE A 77 -20.19 -21.99 39.41
N ASN A 78 -18.97 -21.45 39.34
CA ASN A 78 -18.74 -20.03 39.11
C ASN A 78 -18.51 -19.80 37.62
N LEU A 79 -19.13 -18.77 37.06
CA LEU A 79 -19.04 -18.38 35.66
C LEU A 79 -18.06 -17.22 35.46
N PRO A 80 -17.38 -17.12 34.30
CA PRO A 80 -17.37 -18.09 33.21
C PRO A 80 -16.54 -19.33 33.56
N ALA A 81 -16.96 -20.50 33.08
CA ALA A 81 -16.25 -21.76 33.28
C ALA A 81 -16.26 -22.62 32.02
N ARG A 82 -15.32 -23.56 31.94
CA ARG A 82 -15.22 -24.53 30.86
C ARG A 82 -15.61 -25.91 31.35
N LEU A 83 -16.57 -26.54 30.68
CA LEU A 83 -17.03 -27.89 30.95
C LEU A 83 -16.00 -28.90 30.45
N THR A 84 -15.67 -29.86 31.32
CA THR A 84 -14.77 -30.99 30.99
C THR A 84 -15.52 -32.18 30.36
N GLY A 85 -16.84 -32.25 30.55
CA GLY A 85 -17.71 -33.29 29.98
C GLY A 85 -18.30 -32.90 28.63
N LYS A 86 -18.48 -33.88 27.74
CA LYS A 86 -19.22 -33.70 26.48
C LYS A 86 -20.72 -33.69 26.77
N THR A 87 -21.35 -32.54 26.58
CA THR A 87 -22.81 -32.40 26.72
C THR A 87 -23.35 -31.48 25.64
N LYS A 88 -24.54 -31.79 25.14
CA LYS A 88 -25.27 -30.99 24.16
C LYS A 88 -26.38 -30.14 24.78
N SER A 89 -26.68 -30.36 26.06
CA SER A 89 -27.73 -29.67 26.80
C SER A 89 -27.18 -29.25 28.16
N VAL A 90 -27.37 -27.99 28.53
CA VAL A 90 -26.96 -27.44 29.82
C VAL A 90 -28.05 -26.49 30.32
N THR A 91 -28.50 -26.71 31.55
CA THR A 91 -29.40 -25.78 32.25
C THR A 91 -28.61 -25.06 33.34
N LEU A 92 -28.67 -23.74 33.35
CA LEU A 92 -28.10 -22.90 34.40
C LEU A 92 -29.24 -22.25 35.18
N THR A 93 -29.26 -22.41 36.49
CA THR A 93 -30.26 -21.80 37.37
C THR A 93 -29.58 -21.04 38.49
N ARG A 94 -30.05 -19.81 38.75
CA ARG A 94 -29.57 -18.99 39.86
C ARG A 94 -30.68 -18.09 40.40
N PHE A 95 -30.71 -17.93 41.71
CA PHE A 95 -31.49 -16.88 42.37
C PHE A 95 -30.69 -15.57 42.35
N ILE A 96 -31.30 -14.49 41.87
CA ILE A 96 -30.66 -13.17 41.73
C ILE A 96 -31.43 -12.17 42.60
N HIS A 97 -30.72 -11.53 43.50
CA HIS A 97 -31.25 -10.44 44.32
C HIS A 97 -31.29 -9.12 43.55
N ALA A 98 -32.27 -8.27 43.85
CA ALA A 98 -32.46 -7.00 43.13
C ALA A 98 -31.29 -6.03 43.30
N ASP A 99 -30.55 -6.10 44.40
CA ASP A 99 -29.36 -5.28 44.69
C ASP A 99 -28.11 -5.69 43.88
N GLU A 100 -28.06 -6.92 43.37
CA GLU A 100 -27.00 -7.39 42.47
C GLU A 100 -27.11 -6.79 41.05
N LEU A 101 -28.28 -6.25 40.69
CA LEU A 101 -28.57 -5.72 39.36
C LEU A 101 -28.07 -4.27 39.22
N ALA A 102 -27.16 -4.03 38.28
CA ALA A 102 -26.79 -2.66 37.90
C ALA A 102 -27.78 -2.00 36.92
N GLY A 103 -28.87 -2.70 36.55
CA GLY A 103 -29.90 -2.17 35.66
C GLY A 103 -31.00 -3.19 35.35
N ASN A 104 -31.73 -2.96 34.24
CA ASN A 104 -32.92 -3.73 33.86
C ASN A 104 -32.69 -4.77 32.76
N TYR A 105 -31.45 -4.99 32.36
CA TYR A 105 -31.06 -6.04 31.43
C TYR A 105 -29.98 -6.95 31.99
N ILE A 106 -30.03 -8.21 31.57
CA ILE A 106 -28.94 -9.16 31.64
C ILE A 106 -28.44 -9.41 30.22
N SER A 107 -27.13 -9.37 30.02
CA SER A 107 -26.47 -9.78 28.78
C SER A 107 -25.55 -10.97 29.00
N PHE A 108 -25.53 -11.87 28.01
CA PHE A 108 -24.56 -12.95 27.97
C PHE A 108 -24.28 -13.39 26.53
N TYR A 109 -23.12 -14.02 26.32
CA TYR A 109 -22.71 -14.56 25.03
C TYR A 109 -22.87 -16.08 25.02
N ALA A 110 -23.80 -16.61 24.22
CA ALA A 110 -23.98 -18.06 24.10
C ALA A 110 -23.17 -18.61 22.93
N TYR A 111 -22.40 -19.66 23.19
CA TYR A 111 -21.57 -20.31 22.19
C TYR A 111 -22.34 -21.41 21.47
N ASN A 112 -22.58 -21.20 20.18
CA ASN A 112 -23.20 -22.15 19.25
C ASN A 112 -24.42 -22.93 19.78
N SER A 113 -25.27 -22.26 20.56
CA SER A 113 -26.37 -22.90 21.29
C SER A 113 -27.68 -22.13 21.09
N ALA A 114 -28.78 -22.86 20.95
CA ALA A 114 -30.13 -22.33 21.10
C ALA A 114 -30.43 -22.10 22.59
N VAL A 115 -31.01 -20.96 22.91
CA VAL A 115 -31.19 -20.53 24.30
C VAL A 115 -32.67 -20.27 24.61
N ASN A 116 -33.16 -20.93 25.66
CA ASN A 116 -34.47 -20.67 26.25
C ASN A 116 -34.29 -20.09 27.65
N ILE A 117 -35.06 -19.05 27.98
CA ILE A 117 -34.83 -18.27 29.20
C ILE A 117 -36.13 -18.17 29.97
N TYR A 118 -36.06 -18.46 31.26
CA TYR A 118 -37.17 -18.43 32.19
C TYR A 118 -36.83 -17.50 33.36
N ILE A 119 -37.82 -16.72 33.77
CA ILE A 119 -37.79 -15.87 34.96
C ILE A 119 -38.95 -16.33 35.84
N ASP A 120 -38.65 -16.80 37.06
CA ASP A 120 -39.63 -17.40 37.97
C ASP A 120 -40.49 -18.49 37.30
N ASN A 121 -39.82 -19.39 36.56
CA ASN A 121 -40.41 -20.44 35.73
C ASN A 121 -41.32 -19.96 34.59
N LYS A 122 -41.46 -18.65 34.38
CA LYS A 122 -42.16 -18.10 33.21
C LYS A 122 -41.17 -17.90 32.07
N GLN A 123 -41.46 -18.52 30.94
CA GLN A 123 -40.65 -18.38 29.73
C GLN A 123 -40.72 -16.95 29.19
N VAL A 124 -39.59 -16.26 29.13
CA VAL A 124 -39.48 -14.87 28.66
C VAL A 124 -38.80 -14.76 27.29
N TYR A 125 -38.05 -15.79 26.90
CA TYR A 125 -37.39 -15.89 25.61
C TYR A 125 -37.32 -17.35 25.19
N THR A 126 -37.55 -17.62 23.91
CA THR A 126 -37.47 -18.98 23.37
C THR A 126 -36.87 -18.98 21.98
N GLU A 127 -36.11 -20.03 21.71
CA GLU A 127 -35.58 -20.37 20.40
C GLU A 127 -35.92 -21.83 20.11
N ASN A 128 -36.84 -22.04 19.15
CA ASN A 128 -37.38 -23.37 18.87
C ASN A 128 -36.42 -24.27 18.06
N ASP A 129 -35.51 -23.68 17.29
CA ASP A 129 -34.67 -24.43 16.35
C ASP A 129 -33.21 -24.51 16.79
N ILE A 130 -32.68 -25.72 16.90
CA ILE A 130 -31.23 -25.97 17.13
C ILE A 130 -30.46 -25.87 15.79
N ILE A 131 -31.18 -25.95 14.66
CA ILE A 131 -30.67 -25.92 13.28
C ILE A 131 -31.05 -24.57 12.66
N ASP A 132 -30.09 -23.89 12.03
CA ASP A 132 -30.38 -22.71 11.20
C ASP A 132 -30.86 -23.11 9.80
N PHE A 133 -31.43 -22.18 9.02
CA PHE A 133 -32.13 -22.35 7.72
C PHE A 133 -31.43 -23.26 6.68
N ALA A 134 -30.12 -23.52 6.81
CA ALA A 134 -29.35 -24.36 5.88
C ALA A 134 -28.54 -25.48 6.56
N GLY A 135 -29.01 -26.03 7.68
CA GLY A 135 -28.36 -27.19 8.34
C GLY A 135 -27.09 -26.81 9.12
N PHE A 136 -26.87 -25.52 9.34
CA PHE A 136 -25.73 -25.01 10.10
C PHE A 136 -25.98 -25.12 11.61
N ALA A 137 -24.91 -25.35 12.37
CA ALA A 137 -24.95 -25.12 13.80
C ALA A 137 -25.28 -23.66 14.08
N ARG A 138 -26.12 -23.44 15.09
CA ARG A 138 -26.50 -22.09 15.51
C ARG A 138 -25.24 -21.26 15.78
N PRO A 139 -25.16 -20.01 15.29
CA PRO A 139 -24.01 -19.16 15.54
C PRO A 139 -23.94 -18.76 17.01
N SER A 140 -22.74 -18.44 17.48
CA SER A 140 -22.59 -17.79 18.77
C SER A 140 -23.13 -16.35 18.71
N HIS A 141 -23.92 -15.91 19.70
CA HIS A 141 -24.54 -14.58 19.68
C HIS A 141 -24.71 -13.97 21.09
N TRP A 142 -24.84 -12.64 21.13
CA TRP A 142 -25.14 -11.88 22.33
C TRP A 142 -26.65 -11.82 22.59
N TYR A 143 -27.06 -12.22 23.79
CA TYR A 143 -28.45 -12.11 24.25
C TYR A 143 -28.57 -10.93 25.19
N PHE A 144 -29.68 -10.18 25.08
CA PHE A 144 -30.02 -9.07 25.96
C PHE A 144 -31.46 -9.26 26.44
N VAL A 145 -31.61 -9.66 27.70
CA VAL A 145 -32.90 -10.04 28.29
C VAL A 145 -33.32 -9.00 29.30
N LYS A 146 -34.55 -8.50 29.18
CA LYS A 146 -35.11 -7.59 30.17
C LYS A 146 -35.52 -8.38 31.40
N VAL A 147 -35.09 -7.92 32.58
CA VAL A 147 -35.34 -8.61 33.86
C VAL A 147 -36.16 -7.74 34.82
N PRO A 148 -36.90 -8.35 35.76
CA PRO A 148 -37.58 -7.61 36.82
C PRO A 148 -36.57 -6.87 37.73
N GLN A 149 -37.07 -5.91 38.50
CA GLN A 149 -36.29 -5.13 39.48
C GLN A 149 -36.59 -5.57 40.93
N HIS A 150 -37.04 -6.81 41.09
CA HIS A 150 -37.24 -7.50 42.37
C HIS A 150 -36.52 -8.85 42.29
N ASP A 151 -36.35 -9.52 43.42
CA ASP A 151 -35.70 -10.83 43.49
C ASP A 151 -36.40 -11.86 42.59
N PHE A 152 -35.64 -12.62 41.81
CA PHE A 152 -36.17 -13.60 40.87
C PHE A 152 -35.23 -14.78 40.68
N THR A 153 -35.78 -15.88 40.18
CA THR A 153 -35.00 -17.03 39.74
C THR A 153 -34.78 -16.96 38.22
N LEU A 154 -33.53 -16.91 37.79
CA LEU A 154 -33.12 -17.00 36.40
C LEU A 154 -32.79 -18.44 36.04
N THR A 155 -33.42 -18.96 35.00
CA THR A 155 -33.05 -20.24 34.38
C THR A 155 -32.74 -20.04 32.91
N ILE A 156 -31.57 -20.52 32.48
CA ILE A 156 -31.08 -20.48 31.09
C ILE A 156 -30.86 -21.91 30.64
N ASP A 157 -31.68 -22.36 29.70
CA ASP A 157 -31.54 -23.66 29.04
C ASP A 157 -30.81 -23.48 27.71
N MET A 158 -29.68 -24.14 27.56
CA MET A 158 -28.85 -24.12 26.35
C MET A 158 -28.85 -25.48 25.69
N ASN A 159 -29.20 -25.52 24.40
CA ASN A 159 -29.17 -26.72 23.57
C ASN A 159 -28.30 -26.49 22.32
N SER A 160 -27.34 -27.38 22.06
CA SER A 160 -26.41 -27.25 20.94
C SER A 160 -26.30 -28.53 20.11
N GLN A 161 -25.93 -28.39 18.84
CA GLN A 161 -25.52 -29.51 18.00
C GLN A 161 -24.12 -30.03 18.34
N ILE A 162 -23.31 -29.15 18.94
CA ILE A 162 -21.90 -29.36 19.26
C ILE A 162 -21.79 -29.47 20.78
N ASP A 163 -20.71 -30.09 21.27
CA ASP A 163 -20.45 -30.15 22.70
C ASP A 163 -20.30 -28.73 23.28
N ILE A 164 -21.15 -28.39 24.25
CA ILE A 164 -21.08 -27.14 25.00
C ILE A 164 -19.87 -27.23 25.92
N THR A 165 -18.85 -26.46 25.61
CA THR A 165 -17.57 -26.43 26.35
C THR A 165 -17.43 -25.14 27.13
N ASN A 166 -17.67 -23.99 26.50
CA ASN A 166 -17.54 -22.69 27.16
C ASN A 166 -18.90 -22.23 27.70
N LEU A 167 -18.95 -21.90 28.99
CA LEU A 167 -20.14 -21.35 29.63
C LEU A 167 -20.16 -19.82 29.55
N LEU A 168 -21.37 -19.29 29.76
CA LEU A 168 -21.73 -17.89 29.58
C LEU A 168 -20.96 -16.97 30.53
N HIS A 169 -20.62 -15.77 30.05
CA HIS A 169 -20.29 -14.64 30.91
C HIS A 169 -21.54 -13.76 31.05
N ILE A 170 -22.02 -13.56 32.28
CA ILE A 170 -23.29 -12.86 32.55
C ILE A 170 -22.99 -11.48 33.15
N SER A 171 -23.50 -10.43 32.50
CA SER A 171 -23.35 -9.04 32.93
C SER A 171 -24.72 -8.36 33.02
N THR A 172 -24.89 -7.44 33.96
CA THR A 172 -26.13 -6.69 34.20
C THR A 172 -25.91 -5.19 34.08
N GLY A 173 -26.96 -4.48 33.67
CA GLY A 173 -26.90 -3.04 33.40
C GLY A 173 -28.10 -2.59 32.57
N THR A 174 -28.06 -1.35 32.12
CA THR A 174 -28.96 -0.89 31.04
C THR A 174 -28.54 -1.52 29.72
N LYS A 175 -29.45 -1.61 28.75
CA LYS A 175 -29.12 -2.14 27.41
C LYS A 175 -27.99 -1.33 26.74
N SER A 176 -27.99 0.00 26.91
CA SER A 176 -26.94 0.91 26.41
C SER A 176 -25.59 0.66 27.06
N ALA A 177 -25.54 0.50 28.39
CA ALA A 177 -24.32 0.20 29.14
C ALA A 177 -23.67 -1.10 28.70
N LEU A 178 -24.49 -2.16 28.56
CA LEU A 178 -24.01 -3.48 28.16
C LEU A 178 -23.47 -3.48 26.72
N ILE A 179 -24.17 -2.83 25.78
CA ILE A 179 -23.70 -2.70 24.40
C ILE A 179 -22.39 -1.90 24.33
N PHE A 180 -22.31 -0.78 25.06
CA PHE A 180 -21.12 0.07 25.07
C PHE A 180 -19.92 -0.66 25.68
N ASP A 181 -20.13 -1.41 26.76
CA ASP A 181 -19.10 -2.22 27.39
C ASP A 181 -18.56 -3.32 26.45
N ILE A 182 -19.44 -4.01 25.70
CA ILE A 182 -19.02 -4.97 24.66
C ILE A 182 -18.19 -4.28 23.57
N LEU A 183 -18.62 -3.10 23.11
CA LEU A 183 -17.90 -2.31 22.12
C LEU A 183 -16.51 -1.93 22.62
N CYS A 184 -16.38 -1.40 23.84
CA CYS A 184 -15.10 -1.01 24.41
C CYS A 184 -14.15 -2.20 24.60
N ARG A 185 -14.66 -3.33 25.10
CA ARG A 185 -13.87 -4.55 25.32
C ARG A 185 -13.27 -5.12 24.03
N HIS A 186 -13.93 -4.93 22.89
CA HIS A 186 -13.51 -5.49 21.60
C HIS A 186 -13.09 -4.44 20.55
N ALA A 187 -13.05 -3.16 20.91
CA ALA A 187 -12.74 -2.05 20.00
C ALA A 187 -11.37 -2.19 19.32
N ILE A 188 -10.33 -2.55 20.07
CA ILE A 188 -8.97 -2.70 19.55
C ILE A 188 -8.94 -3.74 18.43
N GLN A 189 -9.60 -4.88 18.62
CA GLN A 189 -9.68 -5.93 17.60
C GLN A 189 -10.42 -5.46 16.35
N LEU A 190 -11.52 -4.73 16.51
CA LEU A 190 -12.27 -4.16 15.40
C LEU A 190 -11.41 -3.18 14.58
N ILE A 191 -10.71 -2.27 15.26
CA ILE A 191 -9.81 -1.28 14.63
C ILE A 191 -8.70 -1.99 13.85
N ILE A 192 -8.02 -2.97 14.46
CA ILE A 192 -6.96 -3.72 13.79
C ILE A 192 -7.51 -4.46 12.56
N GLY A 193 -8.69 -5.06 12.66
CA GLY A 193 -9.34 -5.74 11.55
C GLY A 193 -9.66 -4.79 10.38
N PHE A 194 -10.23 -3.61 10.66
CA PHE A 194 -10.49 -2.60 9.63
C PHE A 194 -9.20 -2.07 9.00
N LEU A 195 -8.17 -1.79 9.80
CA LEU A 195 -6.86 -1.38 9.28
C LEU A 195 -6.27 -2.44 8.35
N ALA A 196 -6.36 -3.72 8.71
CA ALA A 196 -5.91 -4.83 7.86
C ALA A 196 -6.66 -4.88 6.52
N CYS A 197 -7.98 -4.68 6.51
CA CYS A 197 -8.75 -4.58 5.27
C CYS A 197 -8.33 -3.37 4.42
N ILE A 198 -8.19 -2.18 5.02
CA ILE A 198 -7.79 -0.96 4.30
C ILE A 198 -6.39 -1.13 3.70
N CYS A 199 -5.41 -1.61 4.48
CA CYS A 199 -4.07 -1.90 3.98
C CYS A 199 -4.08 -2.93 2.86
N GLY A 200 -4.90 -3.99 2.98
CA GLY A 200 -5.05 -4.98 1.93
C GLY A 200 -5.61 -4.42 0.62
N ILE A 201 -6.63 -3.55 0.69
CA ILE A 201 -7.18 -2.87 -0.48
C ILE A 201 -6.13 -1.96 -1.14
N MET A 202 -5.36 -1.20 -0.34
CA MET A 202 -4.27 -0.35 -0.84
C MET A 202 -3.19 -1.17 -1.56
N LEU A 203 -2.85 -2.35 -1.04
CA LEU A 203 -1.93 -3.28 -1.69
C LEU A 203 -2.46 -3.79 -3.02
N LEU A 204 -3.76 -4.15 -3.12
CA LEU A 204 -4.39 -4.57 -4.37
C LEU A 204 -4.38 -3.46 -5.42
N ILE A 205 -4.68 -2.21 -5.04
CA ILE A 205 -4.61 -1.06 -5.95
C ILE A 205 -3.18 -0.85 -6.44
N THR A 206 -2.20 -0.92 -5.52
CA THR A 206 -0.77 -0.78 -5.87
C THR A 206 -0.32 -1.90 -6.81
N ALA A 207 -0.75 -3.14 -6.57
CA ALA A 207 -0.48 -4.29 -7.41
C ALA A 207 -1.03 -4.11 -8.84
N PHE A 208 -2.21 -3.51 -8.97
CA PHE A 208 -2.84 -3.22 -10.26
C PHE A 208 -2.07 -2.16 -11.07
N ILE A 209 -1.51 -1.15 -10.40
CA ILE A 209 -0.76 -0.06 -11.03
C ILE A 209 0.62 -0.54 -11.50
N ILE A 210 1.33 -1.27 -10.65
CA ILE A 210 2.74 -1.63 -10.88
C ILE A 210 2.80 -2.98 -11.60
N LYS A 211 2.67 -2.97 -12.93
CA LYS A 211 2.71 -4.17 -13.80
C LYS A 211 4.10 -4.85 -13.89
N THR A 212 4.70 -5.19 -12.76
CA THR A 212 5.98 -5.91 -12.64
C THR A 212 5.78 -7.23 -11.90
N ASP A 213 6.81 -8.06 -11.74
CA ASP A 213 6.70 -9.30 -10.93
C ASP A 213 6.34 -9.03 -9.45
N LEU A 214 6.57 -7.81 -8.98
CA LEU A 214 6.15 -7.37 -7.65
C LEU A 214 4.61 -7.28 -7.52
N SER A 215 3.88 -7.08 -8.62
CA SER A 215 2.40 -7.04 -8.62
C SER A 215 1.80 -8.30 -8.01
N LYS A 216 2.27 -9.47 -8.44
CA LYS A 216 1.77 -10.77 -7.97
C LYS A 216 1.97 -10.92 -6.46
N ARG A 217 3.10 -10.44 -5.94
CA ARG A 217 3.41 -10.48 -4.51
C ARG A 217 2.48 -9.56 -3.71
N LEU A 218 2.31 -8.33 -4.17
CA LEU A 218 1.41 -7.36 -3.54
C LEU A 218 -0.05 -7.80 -3.60
N TYR A 219 -0.46 -8.46 -4.69
CA TYR A 219 -1.79 -9.02 -4.85
C TYR A 219 -2.09 -10.05 -3.76
N TRP A 220 -1.24 -11.08 -3.63
CA TRP A 220 -1.42 -12.12 -2.61
C TRP A 220 -1.32 -11.57 -1.19
N LEU A 221 -0.37 -10.67 -0.92
CA LEU A 221 -0.26 -10.03 0.40
C LEU A 221 -1.49 -9.18 0.74
N GLY A 222 -2.05 -8.50 -0.26
CA GLY A 222 -3.29 -7.74 -0.12
C GLY A 222 -4.48 -8.65 0.19
N LEU A 223 -4.61 -9.77 -0.51
CA LEU A 223 -5.64 -10.78 -0.25
C LEU A 223 -5.53 -11.36 1.16
N THR A 224 -4.32 -11.76 1.59
CA THR A 224 -4.06 -12.26 2.94
C THR A 224 -4.45 -11.23 4.01
N SER A 225 -4.13 -9.95 3.79
CA SER A 225 -4.47 -8.86 4.72
C SER A 225 -5.97 -8.63 4.82
N ILE A 226 -6.71 -8.71 3.71
CA ILE A 226 -8.17 -8.59 3.71
C ILE A 226 -8.82 -9.77 4.44
N LEU A 227 -8.42 -11.01 4.13
CA LEU A 227 -8.98 -12.20 4.78
C LEU A 227 -8.71 -12.19 6.28
N ALA A 228 -7.48 -11.87 6.70
CA ALA A 228 -7.14 -11.69 8.10
C ALA A 228 -7.97 -10.59 8.77
N GLY A 229 -8.16 -9.46 8.09
CA GLY A 229 -8.96 -8.34 8.60
C GLY A 229 -10.43 -8.69 8.80
N ILE A 230 -11.08 -9.28 7.79
CA ILE A 230 -12.48 -9.70 7.86
C ILE A 230 -12.67 -10.75 8.95
N TRP A 231 -11.80 -11.75 9.01
CA TRP A 231 -11.84 -12.75 10.07
C TRP A 231 -11.70 -12.12 11.46
N THR A 232 -10.77 -11.17 11.63
CA THR A 232 -10.55 -10.45 12.89
C THR A 232 -11.79 -9.66 13.31
N ILE A 233 -12.47 -9.01 12.37
CA ILE A 233 -13.73 -8.28 12.58
C ILE A 233 -14.84 -9.25 13.00
N CYS A 234 -15.03 -10.35 12.27
CA CYS A 234 -16.04 -11.36 12.59
C CYS A 234 -15.80 -11.99 13.96
N ASN A 235 -14.55 -12.30 14.30
CA ASN A 235 -14.16 -12.86 15.58
C ASN A 235 -14.24 -11.85 16.74
N SER A 236 -14.45 -10.56 16.47
CA SER A 236 -14.62 -9.55 17.53
C SER A 236 -15.95 -9.71 18.29
N THR A 237 -16.93 -10.41 17.70
CA THR A 237 -18.32 -10.57 18.15
C THR A 237 -19.17 -9.28 18.13
N VAL A 238 -18.53 -8.10 18.01
CA VAL A 238 -19.20 -6.80 17.95
C VAL A 238 -20.08 -6.65 16.71
N ILE A 239 -19.62 -7.18 15.58
CA ILE A 239 -20.32 -7.00 14.30
C ILE A 239 -21.73 -7.63 14.31
N GLN A 240 -21.96 -8.60 15.19
CA GLN A 240 -23.27 -9.22 15.41
C GLN A 240 -24.31 -8.26 16.00
N LEU A 241 -23.88 -7.19 16.67
CA LEU A 241 -24.79 -6.17 17.20
C LEU A 241 -25.42 -5.32 16.09
N PHE A 242 -24.80 -5.30 14.90
CA PHE A 242 -25.24 -4.50 13.75
C PHE A 242 -26.01 -5.34 12.72
N PHE A 243 -25.72 -6.64 12.60
CA PHE A 243 -26.42 -7.54 11.69
C PHE A 243 -27.46 -8.37 12.43
N SER A 244 -28.71 -8.33 11.98
CA SER A 244 -29.83 -9.08 12.58
C SER A 244 -29.67 -10.60 12.47
N HIS A 245 -28.77 -11.08 11.61
CA HIS A 245 -28.50 -12.51 11.39
C HIS A 245 -27.07 -12.82 11.82
N GLY A 246 -26.89 -13.31 13.06
CA GLY A 246 -25.57 -13.74 13.56
C GLY A 246 -24.91 -14.83 12.69
N THR A 247 -25.73 -15.58 11.97
CA THR A 247 -25.36 -16.72 11.11
C THR A 247 -24.41 -16.28 10.00
N PHE A 248 -24.73 -15.16 9.35
CA PHE A 248 -23.89 -14.54 8.32
C PHE A 248 -22.51 -14.19 8.85
N THR A 249 -22.43 -13.55 10.02
CA THR A 249 -21.16 -13.07 10.58
C THR A 249 -20.22 -14.22 10.97
N SER A 250 -20.78 -15.29 11.54
CA SER A 250 -20.02 -16.50 11.89
C SER A 250 -19.56 -17.24 10.63
N TYR A 251 -20.42 -17.39 9.63
CA TYR A 251 -20.07 -18.03 8.36
C TYR A 251 -18.97 -17.28 7.61
N MET A 252 -19.11 -15.95 7.48
CA MET A 252 -18.08 -15.11 6.87
C MET A 252 -16.73 -15.25 7.59
N GLY A 253 -16.75 -15.31 8.93
CA GLY A 253 -15.58 -15.58 9.74
C GLY A 253 -14.94 -16.92 9.39
N TYR A 254 -15.71 -18.01 9.35
CA TYR A 254 -15.20 -19.33 8.97
C TYR A 254 -14.64 -19.34 7.55
N CYS A 255 -15.36 -18.80 6.55
CA CYS A 255 -14.86 -18.70 5.18
C CYS A 255 -13.49 -18.02 5.11
N CYS A 256 -13.34 -16.87 5.78
CA CYS A 256 -12.07 -16.16 5.80
C CYS A 256 -10.95 -16.94 6.50
N TYR A 257 -11.28 -17.69 7.56
CA TYR A 257 -10.33 -18.53 8.27
C TYR A 257 -9.84 -19.71 7.41
N PHE A 258 -10.74 -20.39 6.69
CA PHE A 258 -10.40 -21.48 5.78
C PHE A 258 -9.70 -21.00 4.50
N LEU A 259 -9.96 -19.78 4.04
CA LEU A 259 -9.26 -19.17 2.89
C LEU A 259 -7.90 -18.56 3.26
N PHE A 260 -7.56 -18.44 4.55
CA PHE A 260 -6.33 -17.81 4.96
C PHE A 260 -5.06 -18.61 4.56
N PRO A 261 -4.98 -19.94 4.78
CA PRO A 261 -3.83 -20.75 4.38
C PRO A 261 -3.50 -20.62 2.88
N ILE A 262 -4.49 -20.75 2.01
CA ILE A 262 -4.31 -20.64 0.55
C ILE A 262 -3.78 -19.27 0.11
N ALA A 263 -4.20 -18.18 0.75
CA ALA A 263 -3.67 -16.86 0.43
C ALA A 263 -2.20 -16.71 0.86
N VAL A 264 -1.82 -17.31 2.00
CA VAL A 264 -0.43 -17.36 2.46
C VAL A 264 0.43 -18.25 1.55
N THR A 265 -0.03 -19.45 1.21
CA THR A 265 0.67 -20.37 0.29
C THR A 265 0.81 -19.76 -1.10
N GLY A 266 -0.24 -19.10 -1.61
CA GLY A 266 -0.19 -18.33 -2.85
C GLY A 266 0.83 -17.20 -2.83
N PHE A 267 0.94 -16.45 -1.72
CA PHE A 267 2.00 -15.46 -1.50
C PHE A 267 3.39 -16.11 -1.51
N LEU A 268 3.55 -17.25 -0.83
CA LEU A 268 4.82 -17.97 -0.75
C LEU A 268 5.31 -18.48 -2.10
N LEU A 269 4.41 -18.95 -2.96
CA LEU A 269 4.72 -19.41 -4.32
C LEU A 269 5.17 -18.28 -5.27
N THR A 270 5.15 -17.02 -4.83
CA THR A 270 5.71 -15.89 -5.60
C THR A 270 7.24 -15.73 -5.46
N PHE A 271 7.88 -16.54 -4.60
CA PHE A 271 9.32 -16.53 -4.37
C PHE A 271 9.97 -17.73 -5.06
N ASP A 272 11.05 -17.49 -5.80
CA ASP A 272 11.63 -18.48 -6.72
C ASP A 272 12.08 -19.75 -6.00
N HIS A 273 12.82 -19.63 -4.88
CA HIS A 273 13.26 -20.79 -4.08
C HIS A 273 12.12 -21.60 -3.44
N ILE A 274 10.95 -21.01 -3.26
CA ILE A 274 9.77 -21.71 -2.72
C ILE A 274 8.96 -22.32 -3.85
N LYS A 275 8.86 -21.61 -4.98
CA LYS A 275 8.15 -22.04 -6.18
C LYS A 275 8.75 -23.31 -6.78
N ASP A 276 10.05 -23.53 -6.65
CA ASP A 276 10.71 -24.72 -7.22
C ASP A 276 10.41 -26.02 -6.43
N GLU A 277 9.81 -25.91 -5.25
CA GLU A 277 9.55 -27.05 -4.37
C GLU A 277 8.17 -27.68 -4.63
N ALA A 278 8.15 -28.92 -5.12
CA ALA A 278 6.92 -29.62 -5.47
C ALA A 278 5.90 -29.74 -4.32
N TYR A 279 6.37 -29.88 -3.07
CA TYR A 279 5.49 -29.99 -1.91
C TYR A 279 4.69 -28.71 -1.62
N MET A 280 5.17 -27.54 -2.06
CA MET A 280 4.42 -26.29 -1.90
C MET A 280 3.20 -26.24 -2.82
N TYR A 281 3.31 -26.76 -4.05
CA TYR A 281 2.17 -26.89 -4.94
C TYR A 281 1.19 -27.97 -4.47
N ILE A 282 1.70 -29.09 -3.94
CA ILE A 282 0.85 -30.13 -3.36
C ILE A 282 0.04 -29.54 -2.20
N ALA A 283 0.67 -28.81 -1.28
CA ALA A 283 -0.03 -28.11 -0.20
C ALA A 283 -1.11 -27.16 -0.73
N TYR A 284 -0.76 -26.30 -1.68
CA TYR A 284 -1.69 -25.35 -2.31
C TYR A 284 -2.93 -26.02 -2.91
N TRP A 285 -2.76 -27.11 -3.67
CA TRP A 285 -3.89 -27.83 -4.26
C TRP A 285 -4.69 -28.64 -3.23
N CYS A 286 -4.03 -29.18 -2.19
CA CYS A 286 -4.71 -29.82 -1.08
C CYS A 286 -5.58 -28.84 -0.30
N GLU A 287 -5.11 -27.60 -0.06
CA GLU A 287 -5.88 -26.52 0.57
C GLU A 287 -7.10 -26.12 -0.28
N ILE A 288 -6.94 -26.01 -1.60
CA ILE A 288 -8.08 -25.77 -2.51
C ILE A 288 -9.11 -26.90 -2.40
N LEU A 289 -8.64 -28.14 -2.47
CA LEU A 289 -9.51 -29.31 -2.42
C LEU A 289 -10.22 -29.42 -1.06
N SER A 290 -9.52 -29.15 0.05
CA SER A 290 -10.08 -29.20 1.39
C SER A 290 -11.23 -28.21 1.54
N ILE A 291 -11.07 -26.97 1.06
CA ILE A 291 -12.13 -25.95 1.05
C ILE A 291 -13.32 -26.42 0.23
N ILE A 292 -13.12 -26.89 -1.00
CA ILE A 292 -14.21 -27.35 -1.86
C ILE A 292 -14.98 -28.50 -1.19
N VAL A 293 -14.27 -29.49 -0.65
CA VAL A 293 -14.89 -30.64 0.02
C VAL A 293 -15.65 -30.20 1.27
N ILE A 294 -15.04 -29.41 2.15
CA ILE A 294 -15.64 -28.97 3.42
C ILE A 294 -16.91 -28.15 3.16
N PHE A 295 -16.85 -27.15 2.27
CA PHE A 295 -18.02 -26.31 2.00
C PHE A 295 -19.11 -27.08 1.24
N THR A 296 -18.76 -28.02 0.35
CA THR A 296 -19.76 -28.90 -0.30
C THR A 296 -20.45 -29.80 0.71
N MET A 297 -19.69 -30.47 1.58
CA MET A 297 -20.25 -31.34 2.62
C MET A 297 -21.10 -30.56 3.63
N GLN A 298 -20.72 -29.31 3.95
CA GLN A 298 -21.52 -28.41 4.78
C GLN A 298 -22.84 -28.04 4.11
N LEU A 299 -22.84 -27.72 2.81
CA LEU A 299 -24.07 -27.41 2.06
C LEU A 299 -25.00 -28.64 1.95
N MET A 300 -24.43 -29.84 1.95
CA MET A 300 -25.19 -31.10 2.00
C MET A 300 -25.66 -31.47 3.42
N GLY A 301 -25.32 -30.68 4.45
CA GLY A 301 -25.65 -30.95 5.84
C GLY A 301 -24.94 -32.15 6.46
N LEU A 302 -23.84 -32.63 5.86
CA LEU A 302 -23.10 -33.81 6.31
C LEU A 302 -22.12 -33.50 7.45
N ILE A 303 -21.61 -32.26 7.49
CA ILE A 303 -20.66 -31.80 8.50
C ILE A 303 -21.07 -30.43 9.03
N ILE A 304 -20.51 -30.09 10.20
CA ILE A 304 -20.56 -28.75 10.77
C ILE A 304 -19.13 -28.18 10.72
N VAL A 305 -18.93 -27.06 10.00
CA VAL A 305 -17.60 -26.46 9.77
C VAL A 305 -16.80 -26.24 11.05
N SER A 306 -17.45 -25.84 12.15
CA SER A 306 -16.76 -25.63 13.44
C SER A 306 -16.14 -26.90 14.03
N ASN A 307 -16.64 -28.09 13.69
CA ASN A 307 -16.10 -29.36 14.18
C ASN A 307 -14.84 -29.80 13.41
N VAL A 308 -14.62 -29.25 12.22
CA VAL A 308 -13.49 -29.61 11.35
C VAL A 308 -12.39 -28.55 11.32
N LEU A 309 -12.39 -27.61 12.28
CA LEU A 309 -11.34 -26.59 12.43
C LEU A 309 -9.92 -27.18 12.54
N TRP A 310 -9.80 -28.42 13.02
CA TRP A 310 -8.53 -29.14 13.10
C TRP A 310 -7.86 -29.30 11.73
N ILE A 311 -8.61 -29.32 10.62
CA ILE A 311 -8.05 -29.41 9.26
C ILE A 311 -7.22 -28.16 8.95
N VAL A 312 -7.79 -26.96 9.14
CA VAL A 312 -7.05 -25.69 8.96
C VAL A 312 -5.86 -25.59 9.91
N HIS A 313 -5.97 -26.10 11.14
CA HIS A 313 -4.83 -26.12 12.06
C HIS A 313 -3.68 -26.98 11.51
N ILE A 314 -3.99 -28.13 10.92
CA ILE A 314 -2.98 -28.98 10.26
C ILE A 314 -2.39 -28.26 9.04
N GLU A 315 -3.21 -27.57 8.23
CA GLU A 315 -2.73 -26.79 7.08
C GLU A 315 -1.77 -25.66 7.50
N ILE A 316 -2.10 -24.88 8.55
CA ILE A 316 -1.21 -23.83 9.05
C ILE A 316 0.12 -24.42 9.55
N LEU A 317 0.07 -25.55 10.25
CA LEU A 317 1.27 -26.25 10.74
C LEU A 317 2.10 -26.83 9.60
N SER A 318 1.46 -27.39 8.57
CA SER A 318 2.15 -27.98 7.41
C SER A 318 2.83 -26.91 6.57
N ILE A 319 2.19 -25.75 6.33
CA ILE A 319 2.80 -24.60 5.65
C ILE A 319 4.00 -24.09 6.45
N THR A 320 3.85 -23.95 7.77
CA THR A 320 4.94 -23.47 8.64
C THR A 320 6.14 -24.42 8.57
N LEU A 321 5.91 -25.73 8.63
CA LEU A 321 6.96 -26.74 8.50
C LEU A 321 7.59 -26.72 7.10
N ALA A 322 6.79 -26.59 6.04
CA ALA A 322 7.27 -26.53 4.68
C ALA A 322 8.22 -25.34 4.47
N VAL A 323 7.87 -24.16 4.98
CA VAL A 323 8.73 -22.96 4.94
C VAL A 323 10.04 -23.17 5.70
N ILE A 324 10.02 -23.83 6.85
CA ILE A 324 11.24 -24.18 7.61
C ILE A 324 12.14 -25.12 6.79
N ILE A 325 11.56 -26.16 6.18
CA ILE A 325 12.30 -27.11 5.35
C ILE A 325 12.92 -26.42 4.14
N THR A 326 12.16 -25.60 3.41
CA THR A 326 12.67 -24.83 2.26
C THR A 326 13.81 -23.92 2.68
N TYR A 327 13.67 -23.22 3.81
CA TYR A 327 14.69 -22.29 4.28
C TYR A 327 15.99 -23.00 4.68
N ILE A 328 15.92 -24.14 5.36
CA ILE A 328 17.09 -24.96 5.73
C ILE A 328 17.77 -25.53 4.48
N LYS A 329 16.99 -26.06 3.53
CA LYS A 329 17.49 -26.64 2.28
C LYS A 329 18.32 -25.62 1.47
N ASN A 330 17.86 -24.37 1.44
CA ASN A 330 18.46 -23.30 0.65
C ASN A 330 19.35 -22.35 1.47
N TRP A 331 19.75 -22.70 2.71
CA TRP A 331 20.45 -21.80 3.64
C TRP A 331 21.69 -21.11 3.05
N LYS A 332 22.43 -21.78 2.16
CA LYS A 332 23.65 -21.24 1.54
C LYS A 332 23.38 -20.25 0.40
N THR A 333 22.22 -20.33 -0.25
CA THR A 333 21.85 -19.50 -1.41
C THR A 333 20.85 -18.41 -1.06
N ASN A 334 20.24 -18.48 0.14
CA ASN A 334 19.23 -17.53 0.58
C ASN A 334 19.77 -16.09 0.58
N THR A 335 19.00 -15.22 -0.04
CA THR A 335 19.21 -13.77 -0.03
C THR A 335 18.77 -13.17 1.30
N ILE A 336 19.30 -11.99 1.64
CA ILE A 336 18.88 -11.26 2.85
C ILE A 336 17.37 -10.94 2.87
N ARG A 337 16.77 -10.81 1.68
CA ARG A 337 15.33 -10.59 1.52
C ARG A 337 14.53 -11.81 1.98
N GLU A 338 14.95 -13.00 1.61
CA GLU A 338 14.30 -14.26 1.97
C GLU A 338 14.42 -14.53 3.47
N PHE A 339 15.54 -14.14 4.09
CA PHE A 339 15.70 -14.17 5.54
C PHE A 339 14.63 -13.33 6.26
N TYR A 340 14.38 -12.09 5.80
CA TYR A 340 13.34 -11.24 6.41
C TYR A 340 11.93 -11.83 6.24
N ILE A 341 11.64 -12.44 5.10
CA ILE A 341 10.36 -13.09 4.84
C ILE A 341 10.19 -14.31 5.75
N PHE A 342 11.23 -15.15 5.85
CA PHE A 342 11.26 -16.32 6.72
C PHE A 342 10.96 -15.92 8.18
N ILE A 343 11.69 -14.94 8.72
CA ILE A 343 11.45 -14.45 10.09
C ILE A 343 10.02 -13.93 10.24
N SER A 344 9.52 -13.15 9.28
CA SER A 344 8.17 -12.58 9.35
C SER A 344 7.10 -13.67 9.45
N ILE A 345 7.22 -14.73 8.64
CA ILE A 345 6.31 -15.88 8.66
C ILE A 345 6.43 -16.65 9.97
N MET A 346 7.66 -16.90 10.46
CA MET A 346 7.85 -17.60 11.74
C MET A 346 7.20 -16.87 12.91
N ILE A 347 7.25 -15.53 12.93
CA ILE A 347 6.59 -14.74 13.97
C ILE A 347 5.06 -14.81 13.83
N ILE A 348 4.52 -14.71 12.61
CA ILE A 348 3.06 -14.85 12.39
C ILE A 348 2.58 -16.26 12.79
N SER A 349 3.29 -17.30 12.35
CA SER A 349 3.01 -18.68 12.71
C SER A 349 3.07 -18.91 14.22
N PHE A 350 3.99 -18.26 14.93
CA PHE A 350 4.06 -18.33 16.39
C PHE A 350 2.75 -17.87 17.06
N PHE A 351 2.20 -16.72 16.66
CA PHE A 351 0.92 -16.23 17.21
C PHE A 351 -0.28 -17.12 16.83
N LEU A 352 -0.28 -17.68 15.62
CA LEU A 352 -1.33 -18.63 15.20
C LEU A 352 -1.25 -19.93 16.01
N ILE A 353 -0.04 -20.46 16.24
CA ILE A 353 0.17 -21.65 17.07
C ILE A 353 -0.28 -21.40 18.52
N LEU A 354 -0.02 -20.22 19.08
CA LEU A 354 -0.54 -19.87 20.40
C LEU A 354 -2.08 -19.88 20.45
N ASP A 355 -2.74 -19.43 19.39
CA ASP A 355 -4.20 -19.50 19.29
C ASP A 355 -4.73 -20.92 19.10
N ILE A 356 -3.99 -21.79 18.40
CA ILE A 356 -4.29 -23.22 18.32
C ILE A 356 -4.16 -23.87 19.71
N ILE A 357 -3.06 -23.61 20.43
CA ILE A 357 -2.86 -24.10 21.80
C ILE A 357 -3.99 -23.62 22.71
N ARG A 358 -4.38 -22.33 22.61
CA ARG A 358 -5.52 -21.78 23.35
C ARG A 358 -6.83 -22.51 23.04
N CYS A 359 -7.09 -22.82 21.77
CA CYS A 359 -8.31 -23.52 21.35
C CYS A 359 -8.46 -24.89 22.04
N TYR A 360 -7.36 -25.64 22.18
CA TYR A 360 -7.35 -26.97 22.78
C TYR A 360 -6.99 -27.00 24.28
N SER A 361 -6.55 -25.88 24.85
CA SER A 361 -6.21 -25.78 26.27
C SER A 361 -7.47 -25.59 27.12
N ASN A 362 -7.60 -26.34 28.21
CA ASN A 362 -8.70 -26.18 29.18
C ASN A 362 -8.50 -25.02 30.18
N ASN A 363 -7.42 -24.25 30.05
CA ASN A 363 -7.10 -23.19 31.01
C ASN A 363 -7.85 -21.89 30.66
N SER A 364 -8.81 -21.54 31.53
CA SER A 364 -9.66 -20.35 31.42
C SER A 364 -8.88 -19.02 31.42
N ALA A 365 -7.64 -19.00 31.92
CA ALA A 365 -6.79 -17.81 31.85
C ALA A 365 -6.47 -17.39 30.41
N PHE A 366 -6.39 -18.35 29.48
CA PHE A 366 -6.09 -18.07 28.07
C PHE A 366 -7.32 -17.66 27.26
N GLU A 367 -8.55 -17.80 27.76
CA GLU A 367 -9.77 -17.50 26.98
C GLU A 367 -9.90 -16.03 26.61
N ARG A 368 -9.38 -15.13 27.46
CA ARG A 368 -9.48 -13.67 27.26
C ARG A 368 -8.51 -13.11 26.22
N ILE A 369 -7.42 -13.83 25.92
CA ILE A 369 -6.36 -13.34 25.03
C ILE A 369 -6.54 -13.93 23.63
N ARG A 370 -6.73 -13.07 22.62
CA ARG A 370 -6.83 -13.46 21.21
C ARG A 370 -5.46 -13.24 20.54
N PHE A 371 -4.61 -14.26 20.50
CA PHE A 371 -3.19 -14.11 20.09
C PHE A 371 -3.03 -13.70 18.62
N SER A 372 -3.93 -14.17 17.77
CA SER A 372 -3.99 -13.82 16.36
C SER A 372 -4.12 -12.33 16.07
N VAL A 373 -4.72 -11.53 16.96
CA VAL A 373 -4.81 -10.07 16.80
C VAL A 373 -3.41 -9.45 16.74
N TYR A 374 -2.47 -9.97 17.54
CA TYR A 374 -1.06 -9.57 17.47
C TYR A 374 -0.40 -10.04 16.17
N GLY A 375 -0.72 -11.25 15.70
CA GLY A 375 -0.28 -11.75 14.39
C GLY A 375 -0.73 -10.85 13.23
N VAL A 376 -1.99 -10.40 13.23
CA VAL A 376 -2.52 -9.46 12.22
C VAL A 376 -1.88 -8.08 12.34
N THR A 377 -1.59 -7.62 13.55
CA THR A 377 -0.84 -6.37 13.76
C THR A 377 0.56 -6.43 13.13
N LEU A 378 1.23 -7.57 13.23
CA LEU A 378 2.53 -7.76 12.58
C LEU A 378 2.43 -7.93 11.07
N LEU A 379 1.37 -8.56 10.56
CA LEU A 379 1.06 -8.58 9.13
C LEU A 379 0.89 -7.16 8.59
N LEU A 380 0.26 -6.25 9.35
CA LEU A 380 0.13 -4.83 9.00
C LEU A 380 1.49 -4.12 8.94
N VAL A 381 2.38 -4.38 9.90
CA VAL A 381 3.76 -3.84 9.90
C VAL A 381 4.52 -4.33 8.67
N PHE A 382 4.46 -5.64 8.38
CA PHE A 382 5.10 -6.23 7.21
C PHE A 382 4.55 -5.66 5.90
N SER A 383 3.23 -5.50 5.80
CA SER A 383 2.55 -4.88 4.67
C SER A 383 3.00 -3.43 4.45
N SER A 384 3.11 -2.66 5.53
CA SER A 384 3.59 -1.27 5.49
C SER A 384 5.04 -1.17 4.99
N PHE A 385 5.91 -2.07 5.47
CA PHE A 385 7.29 -2.16 5.01
C PHE A 385 7.39 -2.52 3.52
N SER A 386 6.55 -3.44 3.06
CA SER A 386 6.46 -3.82 1.64
C SER A 386 6.07 -2.62 0.76
N ILE A 387 5.03 -1.88 1.16
CA ILE A 387 4.59 -0.66 0.45
C ILE A 387 5.72 0.38 0.40
N PHE A 388 6.41 0.61 1.52
CA PHE A 388 7.51 1.55 1.59
C PHE A 388 8.62 1.21 0.59
N HIS A 389 9.01 -0.07 0.51
CA HIS A 389 10.00 -0.53 -0.45
C HIS A 389 9.59 -0.29 -1.90
N VAL A 390 8.33 -0.59 -2.23
CA VAL A 390 7.75 -0.38 -3.57
C VAL A 390 7.81 1.09 -3.97
N ILE A 391 7.34 1.98 -3.10
CA ILE A 391 7.31 3.43 -3.35
C ILE A 391 8.74 3.96 -3.52
N LYS A 392 9.66 3.52 -2.66
CA LYS A 392 11.08 3.91 -2.72
C LYS A 392 11.70 3.51 -4.07
N ASP A 393 11.50 2.26 -4.50
CA ASP A 393 12.08 1.76 -5.74
C ASP A 393 11.49 2.47 -6.97
N SER A 394 10.17 2.73 -6.96
CA SER A 394 9.51 3.52 -8.01
C SER A 394 10.05 4.95 -8.09
N PHE A 395 10.26 5.60 -6.94
CA PHE A 395 10.83 6.94 -6.87
C PHE A 395 12.26 6.99 -7.42
N ILE A 396 13.10 6.02 -7.05
CA ILE A 396 14.47 5.89 -7.55
C ILE A 396 14.47 5.69 -9.07
N GLN A 397 13.58 4.83 -9.59
CA GLN A 397 13.49 4.57 -11.02
C GLN A 397 13.04 5.81 -11.81
N ASN A 398 12.04 6.54 -11.32
CA ASN A 398 11.60 7.79 -11.94
C ASN A 398 12.70 8.85 -11.95
N THR A 399 13.45 8.96 -10.87
CA THR A 399 14.60 9.88 -10.78
C THR A 399 15.70 9.50 -11.77
N ARG A 400 16.05 8.21 -11.84
CA ARG A 400 17.02 7.68 -12.82
C ARG A 400 16.56 7.96 -14.25
N ASN A 401 15.30 7.70 -14.56
CA ASN A 401 14.73 7.96 -15.88
C ASN A 401 14.80 9.45 -16.26
N LYS A 402 14.56 10.37 -15.31
CA LYS A 402 14.71 11.81 -15.56
C LYS A 402 16.15 12.18 -15.88
N ILE A 403 17.11 11.70 -15.09
CA ILE A 403 18.55 11.95 -15.31
C ILE A 403 18.99 11.35 -16.66
N TYR A 404 18.58 10.12 -16.97
CA TYR A 404 18.91 9.51 -18.26
C TYR A 404 18.31 10.28 -19.43
N LYS A 405 17.09 10.82 -19.31
CA LYS A 405 16.51 11.70 -20.33
C LYS A 405 17.31 12.99 -20.50
N GLU A 406 17.68 13.66 -19.41
CA GLU A 406 18.51 14.87 -19.49
C GLU A 406 19.85 14.57 -20.16
N LEU A 407 20.54 13.50 -19.78
CA LEU A 407 21.82 13.09 -20.40
C LEU A 407 21.68 12.65 -21.87
N ALA A 408 20.57 11.98 -22.22
CA ALA A 408 20.36 11.46 -23.57
C ALA A 408 19.95 12.54 -24.57
N PHE A 409 19.27 13.61 -24.12
CA PHE A 409 18.64 14.61 -24.99
C PHE A 409 19.19 16.03 -24.85
N THR A 410 20.08 16.29 -23.89
CA THR A 410 20.70 17.60 -23.69
C THR A 410 22.18 17.57 -24.08
N ASP A 411 22.66 18.61 -24.76
CA ASP A 411 24.08 18.77 -25.06
C ASP A 411 24.82 19.22 -23.80
N ALA A 412 25.83 18.44 -23.38
CA ALA A 412 26.53 18.67 -22.11
C ALA A 412 27.32 19.99 -22.07
N MET A 413 27.70 20.55 -23.21
CA MET A 413 28.49 21.78 -23.29
C MET A 413 27.60 23.03 -23.29
N THR A 414 26.45 22.97 -23.96
CA THR A 414 25.60 24.12 -24.23
C THR A 414 24.28 24.13 -23.47
N HIS A 415 23.88 23.01 -22.88
CA HIS A 415 22.61 22.82 -22.16
C HIS A 415 21.33 23.03 -22.99
N ILE A 416 21.44 23.18 -24.31
CA ILE A 416 20.30 23.07 -25.22
C ILE A 416 20.12 21.62 -25.68
N ASN A 417 19.04 21.32 -26.40
CA ASN A 417 18.78 19.96 -26.86
C ASN A 417 19.89 19.47 -27.81
N ASN A 418 20.25 18.19 -27.77
CA ASN A 418 21.29 17.62 -28.62
C ASN A 418 20.73 17.05 -29.94
N ARG A 419 21.61 16.45 -30.74
CA ARG A 419 21.24 15.79 -31.99
C ARG A 419 20.18 14.69 -31.81
N SER A 420 20.28 13.85 -30.77
CA SER A 420 19.28 12.80 -30.52
C SER A 420 17.89 13.38 -30.28
N ALA A 421 17.80 14.51 -29.57
CA ALA A 421 16.54 15.21 -29.34
C ALA A 421 16.00 15.84 -30.63
N PHE A 422 16.89 16.33 -31.50
CA PHE A 422 16.53 16.86 -32.80
C PHE A 422 15.95 15.78 -33.72
N GLU A 423 16.58 14.59 -33.80
CA GLU A 423 16.07 13.47 -34.63
C GLU A 423 14.68 13.02 -34.16
N LEU A 424 14.46 12.95 -32.84
CA LEU A 424 13.15 12.63 -32.28
C LEU A 424 12.09 13.71 -32.61
N ALA A 425 12.49 14.98 -32.60
CA ALA A 425 11.62 16.08 -33.00
C ALA A 425 11.31 16.05 -34.51
N MET A 426 12.29 15.72 -35.36
CA MET A 426 12.09 15.51 -36.79
C MET A 426 11.08 14.39 -37.06
N GLU A 427 11.17 13.25 -36.36
CA GLU A 427 10.18 12.17 -36.47
C GLU A 427 8.76 12.63 -36.09
N LYS A 428 8.64 13.39 -35.00
CA LYS A 428 7.35 13.96 -34.59
C LYS A 428 6.79 14.90 -35.65
N GLU A 429 7.64 15.73 -36.26
CA GLU A 429 7.22 16.69 -37.29
C GLU A 429 6.85 16.04 -38.63
N ARG A 430 7.44 14.90 -38.98
CA ARG A 430 7.02 14.10 -40.16
C ARG A 430 5.57 13.66 -40.09
N LEU A 431 5.06 13.44 -38.87
CA LEU A 431 3.68 13.01 -38.62
C LEU A 431 2.73 14.18 -38.34
N SER A 432 3.26 15.40 -38.21
CA SER A 432 2.47 16.56 -37.83
C SER A 432 1.72 17.14 -39.04
N VAL A 433 0.43 17.43 -38.81
CA VAL A 433 -0.49 18.10 -39.75
C VAL A 433 -0.72 19.57 -39.37
N GLU A 434 0.05 20.10 -38.42
CA GLU A 434 -0.05 21.50 -38.00
C GLU A 434 0.39 22.46 -39.11
N SER A 435 -0.23 23.64 -39.15
CA SER A 435 0.16 24.74 -40.04
C SER A 435 1.14 25.69 -39.34
N HIS A 436 1.81 26.56 -40.12
CA HIS A 436 2.75 27.57 -39.59
C HIS A 436 3.95 26.97 -38.84
N ARG A 437 4.59 25.98 -39.45
CA ARG A 437 5.80 25.35 -38.95
C ARG A 437 7.00 25.79 -39.75
N TYR A 438 8.12 26.01 -39.09
CA TYR A 438 9.35 26.52 -39.69
C TYR A 438 10.56 25.81 -39.10
N ILE A 439 11.62 25.78 -39.89
CA ILE A 439 12.94 25.33 -39.44
C ILE A 439 13.96 26.43 -39.69
N LEU A 440 14.83 26.64 -38.71
CA LEU A 440 15.97 27.55 -38.80
C LEU A 440 17.24 26.76 -38.55
N ILE A 441 18.21 26.87 -39.45
CA ILE A 441 19.54 26.27 -39.31
C ILE A 441 20.55 27.40 -39.13
N ALA A 442 21.45 27.24 -38.17
CA ALA A 442 22.51 28.18 -37.88
C ALA A 442 23.87 27.46 -37.80
N ASP A 443 24.91 28.07 -38.34
CA ASP A 443 26.28 27.53 -38.37
C ASP A 443 27.27 28.60 -37.89
N LEU A 444 28.05 28.26 -36.86
CA LEU A 444 29.13 29.11 -36.36
C LEU A 444 30.32 29.10 -37.31
N ASN A 445 30.55 30.22 -37.98
CA ASN A 445 31.60 30.31 -39.00
C ASN A 445 33.00 30.21 -38.38
N ASN A 446 33.90 29.52 -39.08
CA ASN A 446 35.33 29.47 -38.81
C ASN A 446 35.72 28.90 -37.43
N LEU A 447 34.90 28.03 -36.82
CA LEU A 447 35.21 27.40 -35.54
C LEU A 447 36.61 26.75 -35.52
N LYS A 448 37.01 26.07 -36.61
CA LYS A 448 38.35 25.48 -36.73
C LYS A 448 39.47 26.53 -36.62
N HIS A 449 39.33 27.67 -37.29
CA HIS A 449 40.31 28.77 -37.18
C HIS A 449 40.35 29.33 -35.76
N ILE A 450 39.20 29.49 -35.09
CA ILE A 450 39.16 29.92 -33.69
C ILE A 450 39.95 28.93 -32.81
N ASN A 451 39.72 27.62 -32.99
CA ASN A 451 40.42 26.58 -32.26
C ASN A 451 41.93 26.58 -32.52
N ASP A 452 42.34 26.68 -33.78
CA ASP A 452 43.74 26.56 -34.19
C ASP A 452 44.56 27.81 -33.81
N THR A 453 43.96 29.01 -33.84
CA THR A 453 44.66 30.28 -33.59
C THR A 453 44.55 30.75 -32.13
N TYR A 454 43.38 30.58 -31.50
CA TYR A 454 43.11 31.11 -30.16
C TYR A 454 43.04 30.00 -29.10
N GLY A 455 42.87 28.74 -29.53
CA GLY A 455 42.80 27.57 -28.66
C GLY A 455 41.36 27.11 -28.40
N HIS A 456 41.22 25.81 -28.10
CA HIS A 456 39.92 25.14 -27.91
C HIS A 456 38.99 25.80 -26.89
N ARG A 457 39.55 26.43 -25.84
CA ARG A 457 38.74 27.14 -24.84
C ARG A 457 37.90 28.27 -25.46
N PHE A 458 38.44 28.98 -26.45
CA PHE A 458 37.71 30.06 -27.14
C PHE A 458 36.69 29.51 -28.14
N GLY A 459 36.98 28.37 -28.77
CA GLY A 459 35.99 27.65 -29.57
C GLY A 459 34.79 27.19 -28.74
N ASP A 460 35.05 26.58 -27.58
CA ASP A 460 34.01 26.20 -26.62
C ASP A 460 33.18 27.41 -26.16
N GLU A 461 33.82 28.55 -25.95
CA GLU A 461 33.15 29.80 -25.59
C GLU A 461 32.26 30.31 -26.73
N ALA A 462 32.76 30.29 -27.97
CA ALA A 462 32.00 30.69 -29.16
C ALA A 462 30.77 29.79 -29.37
N ILE A 463 30.90 28.48 -29.17
CA ILE A 463 29.80 27.51 -29.22
C ILE A 463 28.77 27.83 -28.12
N LYS A 464 29.21 28.03 -26.87
CA LYS A 464 28.32 28.35 -25.74
C LYS A 464 27.59 29.68 -25.95
N ASN A 465 28.27 30.70 -26.46
CA ASN A 465 27.66 31.99 -26.80
C ASN A 465 26.60 31.82 -27.88
N THR A 466 26.88 31.06 -28.93
CA THR A 466 25.92 30.80 -30.01
C THR A 466 24.68 30.07 -29.50
N ALA A 467 24.86 29.01 -28.72
CA ALA A 467 23.76 28.27 -28.12
C ALA A 467 22.91 29.13 -27.18
N ARG A 468 23.56 29.96 -26.35
CA ARG A 468 22.89 30.90 -25.45
C ARG A 468 22.06 31.92 -26.23
N LEU A 469 22.63 32.54 -27.27
CA LEU A 469 21.90 33.49 -28.12
C LEU A 469 20.72 32.82 -28.84
N MET A 470 20.91 31.58 -29.33
CA MET A 470 19.83 30.81 -29.94
C MET A 470 18.71 30.55 -28.92
N HIS A 471 19.04 30.13 -27.70
CA HIS A 471 18.05 29.88 -26.66
C HIS A 471 17.31 31.17 -26.27
N GLU A 472 18.03 32.25 -25.94
CA GLU A 472 17.44 33.53 -25.50
C GLU A 472 16.49 34.15 -26.55
N ASN A 473 16.76 33.97 -27.85
CA ASN A 473 15.96 34.60 -28.92
C ASN A 473 14.83 33.72 -29.48
N PHE A 474 14.91 32.40 -29.33
CA PHE A 474 13.99 31.47 -29.97
C PHE A 474 13.22 30.55 -29.01
N MET A 475 13.56 30.49 -27.71
CA MET A 475 12.91 29.56 -26.74
C MET A 475 11.40 29.73 -26.59
N GLU A 476 10.86 30.94 -26.81
CA GLU A 476 9.42 31.20 -26.67
C GLU A 476 8.62 30.72 -27.89
N ILE A 477 9.27 30.55 -29.05
CA ILE A 477 8.61 30.21 -30.31
C ILE A 477 9.00 28.84 -30.85
N GLY A 478 10.04 28.22 -30.30
CA GLY A 478 10.55 26.95 -30.77
C GLY A 478 11.50 26.27 -29.79
N GLN A 479 11.98 25.10 -30.20
CA GLN A 479 12.97 24.32 -29.48
C GLN A 479 14.31 24.43 -30.19
N CYS A 480 15.37 24.77 -29.44
CA CYS A 480 16.72 24.94 -29.96
C CYS A 480 17.53 23.65 -29.77
N TYR A 481 18.29 23.27 -30.79
CA TYR A 481 19.08 22.06 -30.86
C TYR A 481 20.50 22.36 -31.30
N ARG A 482 21.48 21.63 -30.78
CA ARG A 482 22.82 21.49 -31.33
C ARG A 482 22.91 20.16 -32.06
N ILE A 483 23.01 20.21 -33.39
CA ILE A 483 22.97 19.02 -34.26
C ILE A 483 24.37 18.56 -34.69
N GLY A 484 25.36 19.44 -34.61
CA GLY A 484 26.76 19.17 -34.96
C GLY A 484 27.75 19.91 -34.05
N GLY A 485 29.01 20.00 -34.48
CA GLY A 485 30.06 20.70 -33.73
C GLY A 485 29.76 22.20 -33.58
N ASP A 486 29.56 22.87 -34.71
CA ASP A 486 29.24 24.28 -34.92
C ASP A 486 27.81 24.51 -35.45
N GLU A 487 27.03 23.44 -35.65
CA GLU A 487 25.71 23.48 -36.26
C GLU A 487 24.59 23.42 -35.22
N PHE A 488 23.63 24.33 -35.38
CA PHE A 488 22.46 24.51 -34.54
C PHE A 488 21.19 24.53 -35.37
N CYS A 489 20.08 24.14 -34.76
CA CYS A 489 18.77 24.12 -35.41
C CYS A 489 17.69 24.61 -34.45
N VAL A 490 16.63 25.21 -34.98
CA VAL A 490 15.40 25.52 -34.25
C VAL A 490 14.22 24.97 -35.03
N ILE A 491 13.38 24.18 -34.37
CA ILE A 491 12.05 23.81 -34.88
C ILE A 491 11.04 24.74 -34.23
N ILE A 492 10.32 25.49 -35.06
CA ILE A 492 9.39 26.55 -34.66
C ILE A 492 7.99 26.13 -35.11
N ASN A 493 7.03 26.12 -34.19
CA ASN A 493 5.66 25.71 -34.47
C ASN A 493 4.68 26.84 -34.12
N ASN A 494 3.56 26.89 -34.84
CA ASN A 494 2.43 27.79 -34.58
C ASN A 494 2.84 29.27 -34.40
N THR A 495 3.77 29.76 -35.22
CA THR A 495 4.32 31.12 -35.11
C THR A 495 4.23 31.83 -36.45
N SER A 496 3.86 33.11 -36.44
CA SER A 496 3.80 33.94 -37.66
C SER A 496 5.19 34.32 -38.15
N LEU A 497 5.32 34.51 -39.47
CA LEU A 497 6.58 34.90 -40.11
C LEU A 497 7.14 36.22 -39.58
N ASP A 498 6.28 37.17 -39.20
CA ASP A 498 6.70 38.47 -38.65
C ASP A 498 7.42 38.34 -37.31
N ILE A 499 6.96 37.43 -36.44
CA ILE A 499 7.61 37.14 -35.16
C ILE A 499 8.98 36.50 -35.40
N ILE A 500 9.06 35.53 -36.31
CA ILE A 500 10.31 34.85 -36.67
C ILE A 500 11.34 35.85 -37.20
N ASN A 501 10.92 36.75 -38.09
CA ASN A 501 11.78 37.81 -38.63
C ASN A 501 12.28 38.77 -37.54
N LYS A 502 11.45 39.09 -36.56
CA LYS A 502 11.84 39.92 -35.41
C LYS A 502 12.89 39.20 -34.56
N CYS A 503 12.66 37.94 -34.18
CA CYS A 503 13.62 37.12 -33.44
C CYS A 503 14.96 36.98 -34.18
N LEU A 504 14.94 36.72 -35.49
CA LEU A 504 16.13 36.67 -36.34
C LEU A 504 16.90 37.99 -36.34
N LYS A 505 16.21 39.13 -36.45
CA LYS A 505 16.84 40.44 -36.42
C LYS A 505 17.53 40.69 -35.07
N THR A 506 16.87 40.37 -33.96
CA THR A 506 17.45 40.50 -32.62
C THR A 506 18.62 39.54 -32.41
N PHE A 507 18.52 38.30 -32.88
CA PHE A 507 19.61 37.33 -32.86
C PHE A 507 20.85 37.84 -33.61
N HIS A 508 20.70 38.34 -34.83
CA HIS A 508 21.82 38.88 -35.61
C HIS A 508 22.45 40.13 -34.97
N GLN A 509 21.64 41.00 -34.36
CA GLN A 509 22.15 42.13 -33.57
C GLN A 509 22.98 41.65 -32.37
N ALA A 510 22.50 40.64 -31.65
CA ALA A 510 23.22 40.07 -30.51
C ALA A 510 24.53 39.39 -30.94
N VAL A 511 24.54 38.69 -32.08
CA VAL A 511 25.76 38.11 -32.67
C VAL A 511 26.79 39.21 -32.99
N ASN A 512 26.36 40.31 -33.60
CA ASN A 512 27.25 41.44 -33.93
C ASN A 512 27.81 42.12 -32.67
N ASN A 513 27.00 42.22 -31.61
CA ASN A 513 27.45 42.77 -30.34
C ASN A 513 28.54 41.90 -29.70
N ILE A 514 28.39 40.57 -29.72
CA ILE A 514 29.45 39.67 -29.24
C ILE A 514 30.70 39.83 -30.12
N ALA A 515 30.54 39.84 -31.44
CA ALA A 515 31.66 39.98 -32.37
C ALA A 515 32.46 41.28 -32.19
N ALA A 516 31.83 42.37 -31.75
CA ALA A 516 32.50 43.63 -31.44
C ALA A 516 33.29 43.61 -30.11
N THR A 517 33.04 42.63 -29.25
CA THR A 517 33.63 42.53 -27.89
C THR A 517 34.63 41.39 -27.74
N THR A 518 34.63 40.41 -28.64
CA THR A 518 35.51 39.24 -28.58
C THR A 518 36.82 39.48 -29.32
N ASP A 519 37.92 38.94 -28.79
CA ASP A 519 39.26 39.03 -29.41
C ASP A 519 39.47 38.08 -30.62
N TYR A 520 38.43 37.31 -30.99
CA TYR A 520 38.43 36.35 -32.09
C TYR A 520 37.26 36.63 -33.06
N PRO A 521 37.38 36.26 -34.35
CA PRO A 521 36.33 36.51 -35.33
C PRO A 521 35.08 35.68 -35.02
N TYR A 522 34.02 36.33 -34.56
CA TYR A 522 32.74 35.71 -34.26
C TYR A 522 31.68 36.07 -35.32
N SER A 523 30.97 35.07 -35.85
CA SER A 523 29.84 35.28 -36.78
C SER A 523 29.08 33.98 -36.99
N VAL A 524 27.77 34.08 -37.19
CA VAL A 524 26.89 32.93 -37.40
C VAL A 524 26.15 33.09 -38.73
N ALA A 525 26.23 32.09 -39.59
CA ALA A 525 25.41 32.02 -40.80
C ALA A 525 24.06 31.38 -40.45
N THR A 526 22.96 31.91 -40.99
CA THR A 526 21.61 31.39 -40.74
C THR A 526 20.88 31.14 -42.05
N GLY A 527 19.97 30.17 -42.05
CA GLY A 527 18.94 29.97 -43.05
C GLY A 527 17.65 29.57 -42.34
N TYR A 528 16.50 29.92 -42.88
CA TYR A 528 15.22 29.45 -42.37
C TYR A 528 14.21 29.23 -43.49
N GLY A 529 13.17 28.44 -43.24
CA GLY A 529 12.14 28.10 -44.24
C GLY A 529 10.89 27.54 -43.60
N ALA A 530 9.76 27.71 -44.29
CA ALA A 530 8.48 27.14 -43.89
C ALA A 530 8.42 25.66 -44.27
N ILE A 531 7.90 24.83 -43.36
CA ILE A 531 7.63 23.42 -43.63
C ILE A 531 6.29 23.36 -44.37
N ASP A 532 6.36 23.06 -45.66
CA ASP A 532 5.22 22.92 -46.55
C ASP A 532 4.81 21.45 -46.72
N GLU A 533 3.91 21.19 -47.66
CA GLU A 533 3.41 19.84 -47.97
C GLU A 533 4.51 18.88 -48.46
N SER A 534 5.68 19.39 -48.86
CA SER A 534 6.81 18.54 -49.25
C SER A 534 7.50 17.86 -48.04
N GLY A 535 7.12 18.24 -46.82
CA GLY A 535 7.56 17.65 -45.57
C GLY A 535 8.86 18.23 -45.01
N ILE A 536 9.11 17.96 -43.73
CA ILE A 536 10.23 18.55 -42.98
C ILE A 536 11.60 18.20 -43.56
N ASP A 537 11.79 16.99 -44.11
CA ASP A 537 13.08 16.55 -44.65
C ASP A 537 13.51 17.35 -45.89
N ASN A 538 12.55 17.70 -46.76
CA ASN A 538 12.82 18.55 -47.93
C ASN A 538 13.05 20.00 -47.53
N CYS A 539 12.25 20.50 -46.59
CA CYS A 539 12.45 21.83 -46.00
C CYS A 539 13.84 21.96 -45.37
N PHE A 540 14.28 20.98 -44.57
CA PHE A 540 15.61 20.95 -43.95
C PHE A 540 16.72 21.11 -45.00
N LYS A 541 16.69 20.33 -46.09
CA LYS A 541 17.68 20.42 -47.18
C LYS A 541 17.68 21.78 -47.88
N ALA A 542 16.49 22.34 -48.11
CA ALA A 542 16.35 23.66 -48.73
C ALA A 542 16.93 24.76 -47.83
N VAL A 543 16.64 24.70 -46.53
CA VAL A 543 17.12 25.65 -45.52
C VAL A 543 18.63 25.55 -45.31
N ASP A 544 19.18 24.34 -45.30
CA ASP A 544 20.62 24.09 -45.22
C ASP A 544 21.35 24.72 -46.43
N SER A 545 20.78 24.56 -47.63
CA SER A 545 21.30 25.19 -48.84
C SER A 545 21.27 26.73 -48.79
N ILE A 546 20.24 27.32 -48.15
CA ILE A 546 20.15 28.78 -47.93
C ILE A 546 21.22 29.23 -46.95
N MET A 547 21.37 28.54 -45.82
CA MET A 547 22.40 28.79 -44.81
C MET A 547 23.79 28.74 -45.43
N TYR A 548 24.10 27.70 -46.22
CA TYR A 548 25.38 27.54 -46.90
C TYR A 548 25.69 28.68 -47.88
N LYS A 549 24.69 29.13 -48.65
CA LYS A 549 24.83 30.31 -49.52
C LYS A 549 25.14 31.59 -48.72
N ASN A 550 24.49 31.77 -47.58
CA ASN A 550 24.74 32.90 -46.69
C ASN A 550 26.15 32.83 -46.08
N LYS A 551 26.62 31.64 -45.70
CA LYS A 551 27.99 31.39 -45.22
C LYS A 551 29.04 31.79 -46.26
N ILE A 552 28.85 31.43 -47.53
CA ILE A 552 29.76 31.82 -48.63
C ILE A 552 29.77 33.33 -48.86
N LYS A 553 28.60 33.98 -48.87
CA LYS A 553 28.50 35.44 -49.07
C LYS A 553 29.27 36.20 -47.98
N SER A 554 29.09 35.82 -46.72
CA SER A 554 29.77 36.41 -45.57
C SER A 554 31.28 36.21 -45.61
N LYS A 555 31.76 35.09 -46.18
CA LYS A 555 33.19 34.85 -46.39
C LYS A 555 33.76 35.79 -47.45
N LYS A 556 33.10 35.89 -48.62
CA LYS A 556 33.54 36.78 -49.71
C LYS A 556 33.56 38.26 -49.32
N SER A 557 32.56 38.72 -48.55
CA SER A 557 32.55 40.12 -48.08
C SER A 557 33.73 40.42 -47.15
N ARG A 558 34.12 39.47 -46.29
CA ARG A 558 35.30 39.61 -45.43
C ARG A 558 36.60 39.60 -46.22
N ASP A 559 36.75 38.66 -47.15
CA ASP A 559 37.97 38.56 -47.97
C ASP A 559 38.16 39.84 -48.80
N ASN A 560 37.08 40.40 -49.36
CA ASN A 560 37.12 41.68 -50.08
C ASN A 560 37.43 42.87 -49.18
N GLN A 561 36.98 42.88 -47.93
CA GLN A 561 37.25 43.94 -46.97
C GLN A 561 38.71 43.89 -46.47
N ALA A 562 39.25 42.68 -46.27
CA ALA A 562 40.67 42.49 -45.96
C ALA A 562 41.60 42.89 -47.13
N LEU A 563 41.14 42.74 -48.37
CA LEU A 563 41.85 43.18 -49.59
C LEU A 563 41.73 44.71 -49.85
N SER A 564 40.75 45.39 -49.25
CA SER A 564 40.61 46.85 -49.35
C SER A 564 41.32 47.62 -48.24
N ASP A 565 41.54 46.97 -47.09
CA ASP A 565 42.15 47.54 -45.89
C ASP A 565 43.66 47.26 -45.77
N GLY A 566 44.23 46.43 -46.66
CA GLY A 566 45.67 46.14 -46.77
C GLY A 566 46.27 46.75 -48.03
#